data_AF-A0A087TEK0-F1
#
_entry.id   AF-A0A087TEK0-F1
#
_cell.length_a   1.000
_cell.length_b   1.000
_cell.length_c   1.000
_cell.angle_alpha   90.00
_cell.angle_beta   90.00
_cell.angle_gamma   90.00
#
_symmetry.space_group_name_H-M   'P 1'
#
loop_
_entity.id
_entity.type
_entity.pdbx_description
1 polymer ?
#
loop_
_entity_poly.entity_id
_entity_poly.type
_entity_poly.pdbx_seq_one_letter_code
_entity_poly.pdbx_strand_id
1 'polypeptide(L)'
;MWVFITLLPTLMLLSRPDYVPLTNRDYIGFSLWIFGFAIEVVADFQKSVFCNTPENEGKFISSGLWSISRHPNYLGEILLWFGLYFSASSTFKGSEMLTVLCPVFDMFLITKVSGVPPLEKHGLKKWGHDPKYIEYVKNTALIVPYFW
;
A
#
# COMPACT_ATOMS: atom_id res chain seq x y z
N MET A 1 -12.80 11.05 -4.16
CA MET A 1 -12.57 11.64 -5.49
C MET A 1 -11.44 10.91 -6.23
N TRP A 2 -10.28 10.64 -5.62
CA TRP A 2 -9.17 9.91 -6.26
C TRP A 2 -9.40 8.39 -6.40
N VAL A 3 -10.22 7.77 -5.54
CA VAL A 3 -10.60 6.34 -5.66
C VAL A 3 -11.23 6.01 -7.02
N PHE A 4 -11.95 6.96 -7.63
CA PHE A 4 -12.51 6.75 -8.98
C PHE A 4 -11.42 6.73 -10.06
N ILE A 5 -10.32 7.45 -9.85
CA ILE A 5 -9.17 7.47 -10.76
C ILE A 5 -8.42 6.14 -10.64
N THR A 6 -8.22 5.63 -9.43
CA THR A 6 -7.55 4.34 -9.20
C THR A 6 -8.34 3.14 -9.71
N LEU A 7 -9.68 3.25 -9.70
CA LEU A 7 -10.57 2.23 -10.25
C LEU A 7 -10.72 2.27 -11.77
N LEU A 8 -10.25 3.31 -12.46
CA LEU A 8 -10.37 3.46 -13.91
C LEU A 8 -9.98 2.20 -14.71
N PRO A 9 -8.82 1.54 -14.50
CA PRO A 9 -8.49 0.32 -15.23
C PRO A 9 -9.54 -0.79 -15.03
N THR A 10 -9.98 -1.01 -13.79
CA THR A 10 -11.00 -2.02 -13.49
C THR A 10 -12.35 -1.67 -14.13
N LEU A 11 -12.75 -0.39 -14.12
CA LEU A 11 -13.98 0.06 -14.77
C LEU A 11 -13.94 -0.11 -16.29
N MET A 12 -12.78 0.16 -16.91
CA MET A 12 -12.58 -0.08 -18.34
C MET A 12 -12.70 -1.57 -18.69
N LEU A 13 -12.17 -2.46 -17.85
CA LEU A 13 -12.36 -3.90 -18.00
C LEU A 13 -13.85 -4.29 -17.88
N LEU A 14 -14.53 -3.83 -16.83
CA LEU A 14 -15.94 -4.17 -16.56
C LEU A 14 -16.93 -3.61 -17.59
N SER A 15 -16.54 -2.58 -18.34
CA SER A 15 -17.37 -1.96 -19.37
C SER A 15 -17.29 -2.68 -20.72
N ARG A 16 -16.49 -3.75 -20.83
CA ARG A 16 -16.31 -4.48 -22.08
C ARG A 16 -17.43 -5.49 -22.30
N PRO A 17 -18.01 -5.54 -23.52
CA PRO A 17 -19.01 -6.54 -23.87
C PRO A 17 -18.39 -7.92 -24.17
N ASP A 18 -17.09 -7.97 -24.41
CA ASP A 18 -16.40 -9.17 -24.87
C ASP A 18 -15.92 -10.05 -23.70
N TYR A 19 -16.22 -11.34 -23.78
CA TYR A 19 -15.66 -12.33 -22.87
C TYR A 19 -14.24 -12.71 -23.30
N VAL A 20 -13.26 -12.39 -22.46
CA VAL A 20 -11.85 -12.81 -22.63
C VAL A 20 -11.53 -13.86 -21.58
N PRO A 21 -11.03 -15.05 -21.96
CA PRO A 21 -10.56 -16.05 -21.00
C PRO A 21 -9.46 -15.50 -20.09
N LEU A 22 -9.40 -15.99 -18.85
CA LEU A 22 -8.34 -15.61 -17.91
C LEU A 22 -6.96 -15.93 -18.48
N THR A 23 -6.05 -14.98 -18.32
CA THR A 23 -4.66 -15.07 -18.77
C THR A 23 -3.72 -15.15 -17.57
N ASN A 24 -2.43 -15.43 -17.84
CA ASN A 24 -1.39 -15.39 -16.79
C ASN A 24 -1.31 -14.03 -16.08
N ARG A 25 -1.65 -12.92 -16.76
CA ARG A 25 -1.65 -11.58 -16.14
C ARG A 25 -2.76 -11.44 -15.09
N ASP A 26 -3.89 -12.08 -15.28
CA ASP A 26 -4.99 -12.09 -14.31
C ASP A 26 -4.58 -12.82 -13.04
N TYR A 27 -3.96 -14.01 -13.18
CA TYR A 27 -3.45 -14.74 -12.01
C TYR A 27 -2.36 -13.97 -11.25
N ILE A 28 -1.46 -13.28 -11.96
CA ILE A 28 -0.45 -12.41 -11.33
C ILE A 28 -1.15 -11.25 -10.61
N GLY A 29 -2.10 -10.59 -11.26
CA GLY A 29 -2.87 -9.48 -10.69
C GLY A 29 -3.63 -9.87 -9.42
N PHE A 30 -4.35 -11.00 -9.45
CA PHE A 30 -5.05 -11.53 -8.28
C PHE A 30 -4.10 -11.94 -7.16
N SER A 31 -2.96 -12.54 -7.49
CA SER A 31 -1.95 -12.91 -6.50
C SER A 31 -1.38 -11.67 -5.80
N LEU A 32 -1.05 -10.62 -6.55
CA LEU A 32 -0.61 -9.33 -6.01
C LEU A 32 -1.68 -8.69 -5.15
N TRP A 33 -2.94 -8.74 -5.60
CA TRP A 33 -4.07 -8.20 -4.83
C TRP A 33 -4.26 -8.92 -3.51
N ILE A 34 -4.32 -10.25 -3.52
CA ILE A 34 -4.47 -11.07 -2.30
C ILE A 34 -3.33 -10.80 -1.33
N PHE A 35 -2.09 -10.76 -1.84
CA PHE A 35 -0.92 -10.54 -1.00
C PHE A 35 -0.90 -9.12 -0.41
N GLY A 36 -1.21 -8.10 -1.22
CA GLY A 36 -1.32 -6.72 -0.78
C GLY A 36 -2.40 -6.55 0.29
N PHE A 37 -3.59 -7.08 0.03
CA PHE A 37 -4.71 -7.07 0.98
C PHE A 37 -4.37 -7.77 2.29
N ALA A 38 -3.71 -8.94 2.22
CA ALA A 38 -3.29 -9.67 3.41
C ALA A 38 -2.27 -8.86 4.25
N ILE A 39 -1.30 -8.22 3.61
CA ILE A 39 -0.34 -7.34 4.29
C ILE A 39 -1.08 -6.19 4.99
N GLU A 40 -1.99 -5.52 4.29
CA GLU A 40 -2.73 -4.37 4.81
C GLU A 40 -3.56 -4.74 6.04
N VAL A 41 -4.38 -5.79 5.92
CA VAL A 41 -5.24 -6.29 7.01
C VAL A 41 -4.39 -6.70 8.22
N VAL A 42 -3.30 -7.42 8.01
CA VAL A 42 -2.43 -7.85 9.12
C VAL A 42 -1.72 -6.66 9.76
N ALA A 43 -1.24 -5.69 8.98
CA ALA A 43 -0.58 -4.49 9.48
C ALA A 43 -1.51 -3.64 10.35
N ASP A 44 -2.73 -3.41 9.87
CA ASP A 44 -3.75 -2.64 10.60
C ASP A 44 -4.25 -3.38 11.83
N PHE A 45 -4.40 -4.71 11.74
CA PHE A 45 -4.71 -5.53 12.91
C PHE A 45 -3.63 -5.44 13.98
N GLN A 46 -2.34 -5.60 13.61
CA GLN A 46 -1.22 -5.46 14.53
C GLN A 46 -1.20 -4.09 15.21
N LYS A 47 -1.42 -3.02 14.44
CA LYS A 47 -1.48 -1.65 14.96
C LYS A 47 -2.69 -1.44 15.88
N SER A 48 -3.86 -1.95 15.52
CA SER A 48 -5.07 -1.87 16.32
C SER A 48 -4.89 -2.55 17.67
N VAL A 49 -4.37 -3.79 17.68
CA VAL A 49 -4.06 -4.52 18.91
C VAL A 49 -3.04 -3.76 19.76
N PHE A 50 -1.98 -3.23 19.15
CA PHE A 50 -0.97 -2.45 19.86
C PHE A 50 -1.57 -1.21 20.52
N CYS A 51 -2.38 -0.42 19.81
CA CYS A 51 -2.98 0.80 20.32
C CYS A 51 -4.06 0.55 21.40
N ASN A 52 -4.72 -0.60 21.37
CA ASN A 52 -5.73 -0.98 22.37
C ASN A 52 -5.15 -1.63 23.64
N THR A 53 -3.83 -1.83 23.69
CA THR A 53 -3.14 -2.40 24.85
C THR A 53 -2.70 -1.25 25.78
N PRO A 54 -3.21 -1.15 27.03
CA PRO A 54 -2.90 -0.04 27.95
C PRO A 54 -1.40 0.15 28.20
N GLU A 55 -0.64 -0.94 28.25
CA GLU A 55 0.81 -0.91 28.47
C GLU A 55 1.59 -0.25 27.33
N ASN A 56 0.96 -0.09 26.16
CA ASN A 56 1.53 0.55 24.99
C ASN A 56 1.13 2.02 24.85
N GLU A 57 0.38 2.57 25.83
CA GLU A 57 0.00 3.97 25.82
C GLU A 57 1.25 4.86 25.68
N GLY A 58 1.19 5.80 24.72
CA GLY A 58 2.30 6.69 24.43
C GLY A 58 3.50 6.06 23.71
N LYS A 59 3.53 4.74 23.44
CA LYS A 59 4.62 4.06 22.71
C LYS A 59 4.35 3.99 21.20
N PHE A 60 5.38 3.65 20.43
CA PHE A 60 5.28 3.38 18.99
C PHE A 60 5.42 1.87 18.72
N ILE A 61 4.73 1.39 17.69
CA ILE A 61 4.83 0.00 17.25
C ILE A 61 6.11 -0.19 16.43
N SER A 62 6.84 -1.27 16.72
CA SER A 62 8.08 -1.64 16.04
C SER A 62 8.25 -3.16 15.92
N SER A 63 7.15 -3.91 16.01
CA SER A 63 7.10 -5.37 15.97
C SER A 63 6.21 -5.88 14.82
N GLY A 64 6.36 -7.15 14.46
CA GLY A 64 5.59 -7.74 13.37
C GLY A 64 5.97 -7.13 12.01
N LEU A 65 4.99 -6.79 11.18
CA LEU A 65 5.26 -6.16 9.88
C LEU A 65 5.89 -4.77 10.05
N TRP A 66 5.60 -4.09 11.16
CA TRP A 66 6.13 -2.77 11.47
C TRP A 66 7.63 -2.80 11.79
N SER A 67 8.24 -3.96 12.09
CA SER A 67 9.70 -4.05 12.25
C SER A 67 10.45 -4.15 10.91
N ILE A 68 9.72 -4.39 9.81
CA ILE A 68 10.28 -4.57 8.46
C ILE A 68 10.10 -3.30 7.64
N SER A 69 8.90 -2.71 7.74
CA SER A 69 8.51 -1.48 7.06
C SER A 69 7.81 -0.56 8.05
N ARG A 70 8.08 0.75 7.96
CA ARG A 70 7.41 1.74 8.81
C ARG A 70 5.97 1.97 8.43
N HIS A 71 5.56 1.63 7.21
CA HIS A 71 4.18 1.73 6.73
C HIS A 71 3.79 0.49 5.91
N PRO A 72 3.71 -0.69 6.54
CA PRO A 72 3.43 -1.94 5.84
C PRO A 72 2.00 -1.95 5.29
N ASN A 73 1.06 -1.25 5.93
CA ASN A 73 -0.31 -1.09 5.43
C ASN A 73 -0.34 -0.39 4.06
N TYR A 74 0.43 0.69 3.88
CA TYR A 74 0.52 1.36 2.58
C TYR A 74 1.26 0.54 1.52
N LEU A 75 2.21 -0.32 1.91
CA LEU A 75 2.76 -1.31 0.98
C LEU A 75 1.66 -2.25 0.46
N GLY A 76 0.79 -2.72 1.35
CA GLY A 76 -0.37 -3.53 0.99
C GLY A 76 -1.30 -2.82 0.01
N GLU A 77 -1.65 -1.56 0.31
CA GLU A 77 -2.49 -0.71 -0.54
C GLU A 77 -1.87 -0.48 -1.94
N ILE A 78 -0.57 -0.22 -2.02
CA ILE A 78 0.11 -0.08 -3.31
C ILE A 78 0.04 -1.40 -4.09
N LEU A 79 0.38 -2.52 -3.47
CA LEU A 79 0.38 -3.83 -4.15
C LEU A 79 -0.99 -4.23 -4.66
N LEU A 80 -2.06 -3.96 -3.91
CA LEU A 80 -3.41 -4.30 -4.33
C LEU A 80 -3.87 -3.46 -5.52
N TRP A 81 -3.54 -2.16 -5.57
CA TRP A 81 -3.92 -1.31 -6.70
C TRP A 81 -3.16 -1.68 -7.97
N PHE A 82 -1.87 -2.02 -7.85
CA PHE A 82 -1.12 -2.59 -8.97
C PHE A 82 -1.67 -3.95 -9.40
N GLY A 83 -2.10 -4.79 -8.45
CA GLY A 83 -2.74 -6.08 -8.75
C GLY A 83 -3.99 -5.94 -9.61
N LEU A 84 -4.87 -4.99 -9.28
CA LEU A 84 -6.06 -4.68 -10.08
C LEU A 84 -5.69 -4.21 -11.50
N TYR A 85 -4.69 -3.32 -11.62
CA TYR A 85 -4.20 -2.90 -12.93
C TYR A 85 -3.64 -4.09 -13.73
N PHE A 86 -2.82 -4.95 -13.13
CA PHE A 86 -2.23 -6.09 -13.83
C PHE A 86 -3.29 -7.04 -14.39
N SER A 87 -4.34 -7.33 -13.61
CA SER A 87 -5.47 -8.11 -14.12
C SER A 87 -6.21 -7.36 -15.22
N ALA A 88 -6.62 -6.10 -15.03
CA ALA A 88 -7.34 -5.35 -16.07
C ALA A 88 -6.55 -5.22 -17.39
N SER A 89 -5.21 -5.08 -17.29
CA SER A 89 -4.28 -4.98 -18.41
C SER A 89 -4.17 -6.23 -19.27
N SER A 90 -4.76 -7.37 -18.87
CA SER A 90 -4.88 -8.56 -19.71
C SER A 90 -5.66 -8.29 -21.00
N THR A 91 -6.60 -7.35 -20.94
CA THR A 91 -7.48 -7.03 -22.07
C THR A 91 -7.08 -5.77 -22.83
N PHE A 92 -6.22 -4.93 -22.25
CA PHE A 92 -5.88 -3.61 -22.78
C PHE A 92 -5.05 -3.65 -24.05
N LYS A 93 -5.28 -2.67 -24.93
CA LYS A 93 -4.53 -2.43 -26.17
C LYS A 93 -4.21 -0.95 -26.32
N GLY A 94 -3.06 -0.64 -26.92
CA GLY A 94 -2.68 0.75 -27.24
C GLY A 94 -2.65 1.67 -26.01
N SER A 95 -3.38 2.78 -26.08
CA SER A 95 -3.41 3.83 -25.05
C SER A 95 -4.04 3.40 -23.72
N GLU A 96 -4.82 2.32 -23.68
CA GLU A 96 -5.43 1.82 -22.46
C GLU A 96 -4.38 1.38 -21.43
N MET A 97 -3.19 0.98 -21.88
CA MET A 97 -2.05 0.66 -21.01
C MET A 97 -1.59 1.86 -20.16
N LEU A 98 -1.86 3.10 -20.61
CA LEU A 98 -1.52 4.32 -19.86
C LEU A 98 -2.29 4.46 -18.55
N THR A 99 -3.34 3.65 -18.32
CA THR A 99 -4.03 3.58 -17.03
C THR A 99 -3.15 3.04 -15.90
N VAL A 100 -1.95 2.55 -16.18
CA VAL A 100 -0.91 2.31 -15.15
C VAL A 100 -0.58 3.57 -14.36
N LEU A 101 -0.79 4.75 -14.96
CA LEU A 101 -0.61 6.03 -14.28
C LEU A 101 -1.57 6.19 -13.10
N CYS A 102 -2.70 5.46 -13.07
CA CYS A 102 -3.64 5.51 -11.96
C CYS A 102 -3.05 4.94 -10.64
N PRO A 103 -2.59 3.68 -10.56
CA PRO A 103 -1.93 3.17 -9.35
C PRO A 103 -0.58 3.85 -9.08
N VAL A 104 0.14 4.33 -10.11
CA VAL A 104 1.35 5.15 -9.91
C VAL A 104 1.03 6.48 -9.24
N PHE A 105 -0.05 7.14 -9.64
CA PHE A 105 -0.52 8.38 -9.04
C PHE A 105 -0.96 8.16 -7.58
N ASP A 106 -1.65 7.07 -7.30
CA ASP A 106 -2.05 6.71 -5.94
C ASP A 106 -0.84 6.47 -5.02
N MET A 107 0.12 5.68 -5.49
CA MET A 107 1.41 5.49 -4.81
C MET A 107 2.12 6.83 -4.58
N PHE A 108 2.11 7.75 -5.54
CA PHE A 108 2.69 9.08 -5.36
C PHE A 108 1.97 9.87 -4.27
N LEU A 109 0.63 9.88 -4.27
CA LEU A 109 -0.15 10.53 -3.23
C LEU A 109 0.20 9.95 -1.85
N ILE A 110 0.11 8.63 -1.68
CA ILE A 110 0.38 7.95 -0.40
C ILE A 110 1.81 8.16 0.10
N THR A 111 2.80 8.24 -0.79
CA THR A 111 4.20 8.32 -0.37
C THR A 111 4.75 9.73 -0.28
N LYS A 112 4.15 10.71 -0.97
CA LYS A 112 4.69 12.08 -1.07
C LYS A 112 3.75 13.19 -0.64
N VAL A 113 2.44 12.96 -0.60
CA VAL A 113 1.45 14.03 -0.35
C VAL A 113 0.59 13.72 0.87
N SER A 114 -0.15 12.62 0.82
CA SER A 114 -0.98 12.06 1.87
C SER A 114 -0.30 10.84 2.50
N GLY A 115 -0.96 10.17 3.44
CA GLY A 115 -0.49 8.88 3.96
C GLY A 115 0.81 8.99 4.76
N VAL A 116 1.95 8.69 4.14
CA VAL A 116 3.27 8.57 4.78
C VAL A 116 3.79 9.90 5.36
N PRO A 117 3.92 11.01 4.61
CA PRO A 117 4.55 12.22 5.14
C PRO A 117 3.88 12.83 6.38
N PRO A 118 2.54 12.95 6.49
CA PRO A 118 1.92 13.48 7.70
C PRO A 118 2.11 12.54 8.89
N LEU A 119 2.12 11.22 8.68
CA LEU A 119 2.34 10.24 9.75
C LEU A 119 3.79 10.26 10.26
N GLU A 120 4.78 10.33 9.36
CA GLU A 120 6.18 10.48 9.76
C GLU A 120 6.41 11.78 10.54
N LYS A 121 5.81 12.89 10.10
CA LYS A 121 5.88 14.17 10.80
C LYS A 121 5.23 14.10 12.18
N HIS A 122 4.07 13.45 12.29
CA HIS A 122 3.41 13.23 13.57
C HIS A 122 4.26 12.35 14.50
N GLY A 123 4.82 11.25 13.98
CA GLY A 123 5.68 10.35 14.73
C GLY A 123 6.93 11.04 15.26
N LEU A 124 7.61 11.84 14.42
CA LEU A 124 8.74 12.67 14.85
C LEU A 124 8.35 13.70 15.91
N LYS A 125 7.18 14.33 15.80
CA LYS A 125 6.70 15.26 16.82
C LYS A 125 6.44 14.57 18.17
N LYS A 126 5.90 13.34 18.13
CA LYS A 126 5.51 12.59 19.33
C LYS A 126 6.68 11.87 19.99
N TRP A 127 7.55 11.25 19.20
CA TRP A 127 8.60 10.33 19.66
C TRP A 127 10.02 10.74 19.22
N GLY A 128 10.19 11.86 18.52
CA GLY A 128 11.51 12.28 18.01
C GLY A 128 12.55 12.64 19.09
N HIS A 129 12.16 12.68 20.36
CA HIS A 129 13.06 12.82 21.50
C HIS A 129 13.50 11.47 22.09
N ASP A 130 12.84 10.36 21.72
CA ASP A 130 13.16 9.01 22.17
C ASP A 130 14.26 8.40 21.27
N PRO A 131 15.46 8.09 21.81
CA PRO A 131 16.53 7.45 21.04
C PRO A 131 16.11 6.16 20.35
N LYS A 132 15.20 5.37 20.95
CA LYS A 132 14.71 4.12 20.36
C LYS A 132 13.88 4.37 19.11
N TYR A 133 13.10 5.45 19.09
CA TYR A 133 12.32 5.82 17.91
C TYR A 133 13.24 6.28 16.78
N ILE A 134 14.27 7.05 17.10
CA ILE A 134 15.28 7.49 16.10
C ILE A 134 16.00 6.27 15.51
N GLU A 135 16.38 5.30 16.35
CA GLU A 135 16.99 4.06 15.90
C GLU A 135 16.05 3.24 15.00
N TYR A 136 14.79 3.13 15.39
CA TYR A 136 13.75 2.48 14.59
C TYR A 136 13.59 3.12 13.20
N VAL A 137 13.49 4.45 13.15
CA VAL A 137 13.41 5.24 11.90
C VAL A 137 14.64 5.02 11.00
N LYS A 138 15.82 4.88 11.60
CA LYS A 138 17.09 4.69 10.87
C LYS A 138 17.22 3.28 10.31
N ASN A 139 16.76 2.27 11.05
CA ASN A 139 16.99 0.86 10.72
C ASN A 139 15.81 0.19 10.01
N THR A 140 14.67 0.87 9.88
CA THR A 140 13.45 0.32 9.27
C THR A 140 13.10 1.05 7.98
N ALA A 141 12.87 0.29 6.91
CA ALA A 141 12.52 0.83 5.59
C ALA A 141 11.24 1.67 5.66
N LEU A 142 11.09 2.66 4.77
CA LEU A 142 9.88 3.50 4.78
C LEU A 142 8.66 2.72 4.29
N ILE A 143 8.80 2.03 3.14
CA ILE A 143 7.73 1.23 2.50
C ILE A 143 8.27 -0.14 2.10
N VAL A 144 9.25 -0.20 1.18
CA VAL A 144 9.84 -1.44 0.69
C VAL A 144 11.29 -1.55 1.17
N PRO A 145 11.68 -2.65 1.83
CA PRO A 145 13.08 -2.91 2.18
C PRO A 145 14.02 -2.79 0.97
N TYR A 146 15.18 -2.17 1.17
CA TYR A 146 16.26 -2.00 0.17
C TYR A 146 15.99 -1.08 -1.03
N PHE A 147 14.73 -0.68 -1.25
CA PHE A 147 14.35 0.26 -2.31
C PHE A 147 13.88 1.62 -1.78
N TRP A 148 13.49 1.66 -0.49
CA TRP A 148 12.93 2.82 0.18
C TRP A 148 13.26 2.85 1.68
#